data_AF-A0A110AZQ2-F1
#
_entry.id   AF-A0A110AZQ2-F1
#
_cell.length_a   1.000
_cell.length_b   1.000
_cell.length_c   1.000
_cell.angle_alpha   90.00
_cell.angle_beta   90.00
_cell.angle_gamma   90.00
#
_symmetry.space_group_name_H-M   'P 1'
#
loop_
_entity.id
_entity.type
_entity.pdbx_description
1 polymer ?
#
loop_
_entity_poly.entity_id
_entity_poly.type
_entity_poly.pdbx_seq_one_letter_code
_entity_poly.pdbx_strand_id
1 'polypeptide(L)' 'MTEVNEQLSRFGKITAIIPDRIDFQRITTFQTPLSLYGIITPVFEEIFADRLWKK' A
#
# COMPACT_ATOMS: atom_id res chain seq x y z
N MET A 1 2.23 -23.32 -4.41
CA MET A 1 2.79 -21.97 -4.68
C MET A 1 1.95 -21.21 -5.71
N THR A 2 1.58 -21.83 -6.83
CA THR A 2 0.80 -21.18 -7.91
C THR A 2 -0.57 -20.68 -7.46
N GLU A 3 -1.32 -21.50 -6.72
CA GLU A 3 -2.67 -21.16 -6.23
C GLU A 3 -2.66 -20.00 -5.23
N VAL A 4 -1.61 -19.87 -4.42
CA VAL A 4 -1.44 -18.75 -3.48
C VAL A 4 -1.22 -17.44 -4.26
N ASN A 5 -0.36 -17.46 -5.29
CA ASN A 5 -0.14 -16.29 -6.13
C ASN A 5 -1.41 -15.88 -6.91
N GLU A 6 -2.23 -16.83 -7.34
CA GLU A 6 -3.51 -16.55 -7.99
C GLU A 6 -4.54 -15.91 -7.05
N GLN A 7 -4.53 -16.26 -5.77
CA GLN A 7 -5.38 -15.58 -4.79
C GLN A 7 -4.82 -14.19 -4.45
N LEU A 8 -3.49 -14.05 -4.33
CA LEU A 8 -2.83 -12.78 -4.05
C LEU A 8 -3.04 -11.74 -5.16
N SER A 9 -3.12 -12.16 -6.42
CA SER A 9 -3.40 -11.24 -7.54
C SER A 9 -4.79 -10.59 -7.48
N ARG A 10 -5.72 -11.14 -6.67
CA ARG A 10 -7.07 -10.59 -6.47
C ARG A 10 -7.13 -9.47 -5.42
N PHE A 11 -6.10 -9.32 -4.58
CA PHE A 11 -6.11 -8.33 -3.50
C PHE A 11 -5.84 -6.89 -3.97
N GLY A 12 -5.42 -6.70 -5.22
CA GLY A 12 -5.20 -5.38 -5.82
C GLY A 12 -3.83 -5.24 -6.47
N LYS A 13 -3.43 -3.99 -6.73
CA LYS A 13 -2.13 -3.67 -7.33
C LYS A 13 -1.02 -3.80 -6.29
N ILE A 14 -0.06 -4.67 -6.55
CA ILE A 14 1.13 -4.83 -5.72
C ILE A 14 2.06 -3.66 -5.99
N THR A 15 2.46 -2.95 -4.94
CA THR A 15 3.34 -1.78 -5.01
C THR A 15 4.79 -2.18 -4.71
N ALA A 16 5.73 -1.26 -4.98
CA ALA A 16 7.13 -1.47 -4.64
C ALA A 16 7.29 -1.70 -3.13
N ILE A 17 8.28 -2.53 -2.76
CA ILE A 17 8.55 -2.85 -1.36
C ILE A 17 8.94 -1.56 -0.61
N ILE A 18 8.35 -1.35 0.55
CA ILE A 18 8.74 -0.26 1.44
C ILE A 18 9.94 -0.76 2.24
N PRO A 19 11.14 -0.15 2.09
CA PRO A 19 12.35 -0.63 2.76
C PRO A 19 12.35 -0.35 4.27
N ASP A 20 11.44 0.51 4.74
CA ASP A 20 11.39 0.93 6.13
C ASP A 20 10.69 -0.13 7.00
N ARG A 21 11.22 -0.38 8.20
CA ARG A 21 10.57 -1.27 9.17
C ARG A 21 9.37 -0.55 9.76
N ILE A 22 8.23 -0.65 9.08
CA ILE A 22 6.96 -0.19 9.61
C ILE A 22 6.55 -1.18 10.71
N ASP A 23 6.90 -0.86 11.95
CA ASP A 23 6.33 -1.55 13.09
C ASP A 23 4.88 -1.04 13.22
N PHE A 24 3.93 -1.86 12.77
CA PHE A 24 2.48 -1.63 12.98
C PHE A 24 2.11 -1.86 14.45
N GLN A 25 2.94 -1.37 15.38
CA GLN A 25 3.09 -1.88 16.74
C GLN A 25 1.83 -1.71 17.59
N ARG A 26 0.87 -0.88 17.17
CA ARG A 26 -0.40 -0.70 17.90
C ARG A 26 -1.56 -0.40 16.95
N ILE A 27 -2.61 -1.21 17.06
CA ILE A 27 -3.94 -0.97 16.47
C ILE A 27 -4.61 0.34 16.97
N THR A 28 -4.08 0.96 18.03
CA THR A 28 -4.58 2.22 18.60
C THR A 28 -3.97 3.47 17.97
N THR A 29 -3.00 3.31 17.06
CA THR A 29 -2.36 4.44 16.38
C THR A 29 -3.34 5.00 15.33
N PHE A 30 -4.10 6.02 15.71
CA PHE A 30 -5.14 6.63 14.87
C PHE A 30 -4.57 7.51 13.75
N GLN A 31 -3.30 7.94 13.88
CA GLN A 31 -2.64 8.79 12.91
C GLN A 31 -1.42 8.09 12.31
N THR A 32 -1.31 8.15 10.98
CA THR A 32 -0.14 7.66 10.28
C THR A 32 1.09 8.48 10.70
N PRO A 33 2.20 7.85 11.10
CA PRO A 33 3.45 8.55 11.40
C PRO A 33 3.92 9.41 10.22
N LEU A 34 4.40 10.63 10.52
CA LEU A 34 4.87 11.59 9.50
C LEU A 34 5.99 11.02 8.62
N SER A 35 6.86 10.19 9.18
CA SER A 35 7.94 9.52 8.45
C SER A 35 7.44 8.64 7.31
N LEU A 36 6.23 8.08 7.41
CA LEU A 36 5.68 7.19 6.39
C LEU A 36 5.04 7.94 5.22
N TYR A 37 4.66 9.21 5.38
CA TYR A 37 4.00 9.97 4.32
C TYR A 37 4.84 10.03 3.04
N GLY A 38 6.15 10.26 3.14
CA GLY A 38 7.02 10.32 1.96
C GLY A 38 7.06 9.03 1.14
N ILE A 39 6.73 7.90 1.75
CA ILE A 39 6.74 6.58 1.11
C ILE A 39 5.35 6.21 0.59
N ILE A 40 4.30 6.46 1.39
CA ILE A 40 2.94 6.03 1.05
C ILE A 40 2.23 7.00 0.10
N THR A 41 2.50 8.31 0.18
CA THR A 41 1.84 9.32 -0.66
C THR A 41 1.92 9.01 -2.15
N PRO A 42 3.10 8.73 -2.75
CA PRO A 42 3.18 8.44 -4.19
C PRO A 42 2.38 7.19 -4.58
N VAL A 43 2.33 6.17 -3.72
CA VAL A 43 1.54 4.95 -3.93
C VAL A 43 0.04 5.27 -3.92
N PHE A 44 -0.42 6.05 -2.94
CA PHE A 44 -1.82 6.46 -2.88
C PHE A 44 -2.20 7.36 -4.05
N GLU A 45 -1.36 8.32 -4.42
CA GLU A 45 -1.57 9.17 -5.60
C GLU A 45 -1.73 8.34 -6.87
N GLU A 46 -0.88 7.32 -7.09
CA GLU A 46 -1.01 6.40 -8.23
C GLU A 46 -2.35 5.63 -8.20
N ILE A 47 -2.76 5.12 -7.04
CA ILE A 47 -4.04 4.40 -6.89
C ILE A 47 -5.24 5.32 -7.15
N PHE A 48 -5.21 6.53 -6.60
CA PHE A 48 -6.25 7.53 -6.81
C PHE A 48 -6.32 7.98 -8.26
N ALA A 49 -5.16 8.21 -8.87
CA ALA A 49 -5.02 8.55 -10.28
C ALA A 49 -5.61 7.46 -11.16
N ASP A 50 -5.20 6.20 -10.96
CA ASP A 50 -5.74 5.05 -11.69
C ASP A 50 -7.27 4.99 -11.57
N ARG A 51 -7.84 5.26 -10.39
CA ARG A 51 -9.29 5.22 -10.17
C ARG A 51 -10.04 6.41 -10.80
N LEU A 52 -9.44 7.60 -10.83
CA LEU A 52 -10.05 8.81 -11.40
C LEU A 52 -9.94 8.86 -12.93
N TRP A 53 -8.83 8.37 -13.49
CA TRP A 53 -8.53 8.45 -14.92
C TRP A 53 -8.77 7.16 -15.71
N LYS A 54 -8.92 5.99 -15.09
CA LYS A 54 -9.55 4.84 -15.77
C LYS A 54 -11.06 5.06 -15.84
N LYS A 55 -11.52 5.58 -16.97
CA LYS A 55 -12.89 5.43 -17.44
C LYS A 55 -12.93 4.33 -18.51
#